data_AF-A0A383BB26-F1
#
_entry.id   AF-A0A383BB26-F1
#
_cell.length_a   1.000
_cell.length_b   1.000
_cell.length_c   1.000
_cell.angle_alpha   90.00
_cell.angle_beta   90.00
_cell.angle_gamma   90.00
#
_symmetry.space_group_name_H-M   'P 1'
#
loop_
_entity.id
_entity.type
_entity.pdbx_description
1 polymer ?
#
loop_
_entity_poly.entity_id
_entity_poly.type
_entity_poly.pdbx_seq_one_letter_code
_entity_poly.pdbx_strand_id
1 'polypeptide(L)'
;MLASLTDGNCIIHNISTGEDVETTRKCLVQCGMESEKDGTTVRLRGGGLKPIEMPLYCGNSGTTVRLMAGLLSGKGVRAKFTGDKSLSERPMNRIIDPLKKMGINIESE
;
A
#
# COMPACT_ATOMS: atom_id res chain seq x y z
N MET A 1 6.88 2.40 0.66
CA MET A 1 5.97 3.33 1.35
C MET A 1 6.65 4.66 1.66
N LEU A 2 7.73 4.73 2.43
CA LEU A 2 8.39 6.04 2.67
C LEU A 2 8.88 6.70 1.38
N ALA A 3 9.44 5.92 0.45
CA ALA A 3 9.80 6.42 -0.87
C ALA A 3 8.63 7.02 -1.67
N SER A 4 7.38 6.59 -1.45
CA SER A 4 6.21 7.16 -2.15
C SER A 4 5.74 8.49 -1.53
N LEU A 5 6.30 8.89 -0.39
CA LEU A 5 5.99 10.17 0.27
C LEU A 5 6.87 11.33 -0.22
N THR A 6 7.99 11.03 -0.86
CA THR A 6 8.92 12.02 -1.42
C THR A 6 8.61 12.24 -2.91
N ASP A 7 9.11 13.32 -3.51
CA ASP A 7 9.03 13.55 -4.96
C ASP A 7 10.32 13.11 -5.70
N GLY A 8 11.18 12.36 -5.01
CA GLY A 8 12.54 12.03 -5.47
C GLY A 8 12.73 10.58 -5.88
N ASN A 9 13.90 10.29 -6.43
CA ASN A 9 14.36 8.93 -6.67
C ASN A 9 14.88 8.31 -5.37
N CYS A 10 14.55 7.04 -5.15
CA CYS A 10 14.98 6.25 -4.01
C CYS A 10 15.52 4.92 -4.50
N ILE A 11 16.64 4.47 -3.93
CA ILE A 11 17.23 3.16 -4.22
C ILE A 11 17.26 2.37 -2.92
N ILE A 12 16.62 1.20 -2.93
CA ILE A 12 16.62 0.27 -1.80
C ILE A 12 17.50 -0.91 -2.18
N HIS A 13 18.57 -1.12 -1.42
CA HIS A 13 19.43 -2.30 -1.54
C HIS A 13 19.00 -3.37 -0.54
N ASN A 14 19.31 -4.64 -0.86
CA ASN A 14 19.03 -5.79 0.01
C ASN A 14 17.57 -5.87 0.46
N ILE A 15 16.63 -5.55 -0.45
CA ILE A 15 15.21 -5.68 -0.14
C ILE A 15 14.85 -7.15 0.05
N SER A 16 13.97 -7.44 1.02
CA SER A 16 13.41 -8.78 1.19
C SER A 16 12.69 -9.23 -0.09
N THR A 17 12.92 -10.49 -0.47
CA THR A 17 12.24 -11.15 -1.59
C THR A 17 10.93 -11.81 -1.19
N GLY A 18 10.50 -11.66 0.06
CA GLY A 18 9.24 -12.22 0.56
C GLY A 18 8.00 -11.62 -0.12
N GLU A 19 6.94 -12.42 -0.20
CA GLU A 19 5.70 -12.06 -0.91
C GLU A 19 5.02 -10.82 -0.35
N ASP A 20 5.08 -10.61 0.97
CA ASP A 20 4.48 -9.43 1.62
C ASP A 20 5.11 -8.12 1.12
N VAL A 21 6.43 -8.10 0.96
CA VAL A 21 7.16 -6.92 0.46
C VAL A 21 6.89 -6.70 -1.01
N GLU A 22 6.83 -7.78 -1.78
CA GLU A 22 6.50 -7.71 -3.21
C GLU A 22 5.06 -7.24 -3.43
N THR A 23 4.12 -7.69 -2.60
CA THR A 23 2.72 -7.24 -2.59
C THR A 23 2.65 -5.75 -2.31
N THR A 24 3.33 -5.24 -1.27
CA THR A 24 3.41 -3.80 -0.99
C THR A 24 3.93 -3.02 -2.20
N ARG A 25 5.01 -3.50 -2.85
CA ARG A 25 5.59 -2.85 -4.03
C ARG A 25 4.57 -2.78 -5.18
N LYS A 26 3.91 -3.91 -5.48
CA LYS A 26 2.88 -3.99 -6.53
C LYS A 26 1.71 -3.04 -6.26
N CYS A 27 1.22 -2.95 -5.03
CA CYS A 27 0.15 -2.02 -4.69
C CYS A 27 0.56 -0.55 -4.93
N LEU A 28 1.78 -0.17 -4.54
CA LEU A 28 2.30 1.18 -4.80
C LEU A 28 2.44 1.46 -6.30
N VAL A 29 2.91 0.49 -7.08
CA VAL A 29 3.01 0.60 -8.54
C VAL A 29 1.63 0.77 -9.18
N GLN A 30 0.64 0.01 -8.72
CA GLN A 30 -0.74 0.14 -9.20
C GLN A 30 -1.32 1.53 -8.90
N CYS A 31 -0.92 2.15 -7.78
CA CYS A 31 -1.26 3.54 -7.47
C CYS A 31 -0.46 4.59 -8.28
N GLY A 32 0.39 4.18 -9.22
CA GLY A 32 1.12 5.08 -10.12
C GLY A 32 2.58 5.34 -9.74
N MET A 33 3.10 4.67 -8.72
CA MET A 33 4.52 4.78 -8.35
C MET A 33 5.41 4.05 -9.37
N GLU A 34 6.47 4.69 -9.86
CA GLU A 34 7.43 4.01 -10.73
C GLU A 34 8.33 3.08 -9.90
N SER A 35 8.52 1.86 -10.38
CA SER A 35 9.38 0.87 -9.73
C SER A 35 10.09 -0.02 -10.74
N GLU A 36 11.41 -0.09 -10.61
CA GLU A 36 12.26 -1.03 -11.32
C GLU A 36 12.97 -1.91 -10.29
N LYS A 37 12.96 -3.23 -10.48
CA LYS A 37 13.57 -4.20 -9.57
C LYS A 37 14.59 -5.03 -10.32
N ASP A 38 15.80 -5.09 -9.77
CA ASP A 38 16.92 -5.91 -10.25
C ASP A 38 17.46 -6.73 -9.07
N GLY A 39 17.12 -8.02 -9.05
CA GLY A 39 17.39 -8.91 -7.92
C GLY A 39 16.82 -8.37 -6.59
N THR A 40 17.71 -8.01 -5.67
CA THR A 40 17.39 -7.43 -4.36
C THR A 40 17.55 -5.91 -4.31
N THR A 41 17.82 -5.26 -5.44
CA THR A 41 17.86 -3.79 -5.55
C THR A 41 16.58 -3.30 -6.22
N VAL A 42 15.93 -2.30 -5.63
CA VAL A 42 14.74 -1.66 -6.19
C VAL A 42 14.98 -0.17 -6.34
N ARG A 43 14.82 0.33 -7.56
CA ARG A 43 14.77 1.77 -7.86
C ARG A 43 13.31 2.19 -7.89
N LEU A 44 13.04 3.28 -7.21
CA LEU A 44 11.71 3.80 -6.94
C LEU A 44 11.71 5.29 -7.26
N ARG A 45 10.65 5.79 -7.90
CA ARG A 45 10.38 7.23 -7.97
C ARG A 45 9.14 7.53 -7.16
N GLY A 46 9.30 8.41 -6.18
CA GLY A 46 8.20 8.85 -5.34
C GLY A 46 7.23 9.80 -6.06
N GLY A 47 6.21 10.23 -5.31
CA GLY A 47 5.19 11.13 -5.79
C GLY A 47 4.12 10.44 -6.65
N GLY A 48 3.11 11.21 -7.04
CA GLY A 48 2.18 10.79 -8.09
C GLY A 48 1.25 9.62 -7.75
N LEU A 49 0.99 9.34 -6.46
CA LEU A 49 -0.05 8.37 -6.09
C LEU A 49 -1.43 8.89 -6.54
N LYS A 50 -2.12 8.09 -7.35
CA LYS A 50 -3.41 8.45 -7.96
C LYS A 50 -4.51 7.50 -7.48
N PRO A 51 -5.77 7.97 -7.45
CA PRO A 51 -6.93 7.10 -7.26
C PRO A 51 -6.95 6.00 -8.30
N ILE A 52 -7.41 4.82 -7.89
CA ILE A 52 -7.58 3.66 -8.77
C ILE A 52 -8.98 3.09 -8.63
N GLU A 53 -9.51 2.53 -9.72
CA GLU A 53 -10.82 1.87 -9.71
C GLU A 53 -10.73 0.40 -9.29
N MET A 54 -9.65 -0.28 -9.71
CA MET A 54 -9.43 -1.68 -9.39
C MET A 54 -8.96 -1.85 -7.93
N PRO A 55 -9.40 -2.90 -7.22
CA PRO A 55 -8.91 -3.19 -5.88
C PRO A 55 -7.40 -3.46 -5.83
N LEU A 56 -6.76 -3.03 -4.74
CA LEU A 56 -5.40 -3.41 -4.36
C LEU A 56 -5.42 -4.78 -3.69
N TYR A 57 -4.90 -5.79 -4.39
CA TYR A 57 -4.74 -7.12 -3.83
C TYR A 57 -3.54 -7.16 -2.88
N CYS A 58 -3.82 -7.34 -1.58
CA CYS A 58 -2.85 -7.33 -0.50
C CYS A 58 -2.34 -8.74 -0.12
N GLY A 59 -2.78 -9.79 -0.84
CA GLY A 59 -2.39 -11.18 -0.53
C GLY A 59 -2.74 -11.57 0.91
N ASN A 60 -1.77 -12.16 1.61
CA ASN A 60 -1.86 -12.44 3.05
C ASN A 60 -1.36 -11.26 3.92
N SER A 61 -0.86 -10.18 3.32
CA SER A 61 -0.07 -9.20 4.04
C SER A 61 -0.92 -8.22 4.84
N GLY A 62 -1.09 -8.54 6.12
CA GLY A 62 -1.75 -7.65 7.08
C GLY A 62 -0.99 -6.34 7.31
N THR A 63 0.31 -6.30 7.02
CA THR A 63 1.12 -5.08 7.08
C THR A 63 0.81 -4.18 5.89
N THR A 64 0.74 -4.76 4.69
CA THR A 64 0.44 -4.03 3.45
C THR A 64 -0.87 -3.28 3.57
N VAL A 65 -1.99 -3.98 3.82
CA VAL A 65 -3.32 -3.35 3.85
C VAL A 65 -3.42 -2.25 4.90
N ARG A 66 -2.87 -2.48 6.10
CA ARG A 66 -3.02 -1.55 7.22
C ARG A 66 -2.22 -0.26 7.03
N LEU A 67 -0.98 -0.38 6.57
CA LEU A 67 -0.14 0.79 6.34
C LEU A 67 -0.54 1.52 5.05
N MET A 68 -0.93 0.79 4.00
CA MET A 68 -1.45 1.41 2.76
C MET A 68 -2.74 2.18 3.02
N ALA A 69 -3.66 1.66 3.83
CA ALA A 69 -4.89 2.36 4.18
C ALA A 69 -4.59 3.72 4.82
N GLY A 70 -3.67 3.77 5.80
CA GLY A 70 -3.25 5.03 6.41
C GLY A 70 -2.54 5.97 5.42
N LEU A 71 -1.61 5.43 4.62
CA LEU A 71 -0.84 6.18 3.62
C LEU A 71 -1.75 6.85 2.58
N LEU A 72 -2.64 6.08 1.95
CA LEU A 72 -3.52 6.58 0.89
C LEU A 72 -4.57 7.54 1.44
N SER A 73 -5.10 7.26 2.64
CA SER A 73 -6.01 8.18 3.32
C SER A 73 -5.35 9.53 3.58
N GLY A 74 -4.11 9.55 4.09
CA GLY A 74 -3.36 10.79 4.34
C GLY A 74 -3.00 11.56 3.05
N LYS A 75 -2.93 10.88 1.91
CA LYS A 75 -2.72 11.49 0.59
C LYS A 75 -4.03 11.85 -0.14
N GLY A 76 -5.20 11.58 0.45
CA GLY A 76 -6.50 11.81 -0.19
C GLY A 76 -6.75 10.91 -1.40
N VAL A 77 -6.08 9.75 -1.47
CA VAL A 77 -6.19 8.80 -2.58
C VAL A 77 -7.26 7.76 -2.27
N ARG A 78 -8.30 7.71 -3.09
CA ARG A 78 -9.34 6.68 -3.01
C ARG A 78 -8.79 5.33 -3.48
N ALA A 79 -8.98 4.28 -2.69
CA ALA A 79 -8.63 2.91 -3.04
C ALA A 79 -9.58 1.91 -2.37
N LYS A 80 -9.70 0.72 -2.99
CA LYS A 80 -10.32 -0.48 -2.39
C LYS A 80 -9.23 -1.50 -2.11
N PHE A 81 -9.34 -2.24 -1.01
CA PHE A 81 -8.38 -3.28 -0.64
C PHE A 81 -9.06 -4.65 -0.62
N THR A 82 -8.35 -5.68 -1.05
CA THR A 82 -8.79 -7.07 -0.98
C THR A 82 -7.61 -7.97 -0.61
N GLY A 83 -7.86 -9.22 -0.23
CA GLY A 83 -6.87 -10.15 0.25
C GLY A 83 -7.25 -11.60 -0.01
N ASP A 84 -6.39 -12.52 0.42
CA ASP A 84 -6.78 -13.93 0.49
C ASP A 84 -7.81 -14.17 1.61
N LYS A 85 -8.26 -15.42 1.74
CA LYS A 85 -9.24 -15.82 2.76
C LYS A 85 -8.77 -15.48 4.18
N SER A 86 -7.50 -15.73 4.49
CA SER A 86 -6.95 -15.49 5.82
C SER A 86 -6.86 -14.00 6.14
N LEU A 87 -6.46 -13.15 5.18
CA LEU A 87 -6.42 -11.71 5.35
C LEU A 87 -7.83 -11.12 5.52
N SER A 88 -8.79 -11.63 4.76
CA SER A 88 -10.19 -11.17 4.78
C SER A 88 -10.89 -11.45 6.11
N GLU A 89 -10.45 -12.47 6.85
CA GLU A 89 -10.96 -12.79 8.20
C GLU A 89 -10.32 -11.93 9.31
N ARG A 90 -9.26 -11.15 9.01
CA ARG A 90 -8.55 -10.39 10.05
C ARG A 90 -9.29 -9.10 10.43
N PRO A 91 -9.34 -8.76 11.73
CA PRO A 91 -10.02 -7.55 12.18
C PRO A 91 -9.32 -6.28 11.64
N MET A 92 -10.09 -5.43 10.96
CA MET A 92 -9.64 -4.13 10.45
C MET A 92 -10.13 -2.95 11.29
N ASN A 93 -10.99 -3.16 12.30
CA ASN A 93 -11.50 -2.09 13.19
C ASN A 93 -10.37 -1.27 13.83
N ARG A 94 -9.24 -1.92 14.17
CA ARG A 94 -8.06 -1.23 14.75
C ARG A 94 -7.45 -0.14 13.87
N ILE A 95 -7.70 -0.16 12.55
CA ILE A 95 -7.31 0.92 11.63
C ILE A 95 -8.50 1.75 11.18
N ILE A 96 -9.67 1.14 11.03
CA ILE A 96 -10.90 1.81 10.57
C ILE A 96 -11.34 2.86 11.60
N ASP A 97 -11.40 2.49 12.88
CA ASP A 97 -11.87 3.36 13.95
C ASP A 97 -11.04 4.66 14.07
N PRO A 98 -9.69 4.62 14.14
CA PRO A 98 -8.90 5.85 14.17
C PRO A 98 -8.98 6.65 12.87
N LEU A 99 -9.01 6.01 11.69
CA LEU A 99 -9.14 6.72 10.41
C LEU A 99 -10.49 7.45 10.31
N LYS A 100 -11.59 6.82 10.74
CA LYS A 100 -12.90 7.48 10.84
C LYS A 100 -12.89 8.68 11.77
N LYS A 101 -12.22 8.58 12.93
CA LYS A 101 -12.04 9.71 13.86
C LYS A 101 -11.24 10.87 13.24
N MET A 102 -10.37 10.57 12.27
CA MET A 102 -9.64 11.57 11.48
C MET A 102 -10.45 12.13 10.30
N GLY A 103 -11.73 11.78 10.18
CA GLY A 103 -12.63 12.26 9.12
C GLY A 103 -12.54 11.49 7.80
N ILE A 104 -11.85 10.34 7.78
CA ILE A 104 -11.76 9.51 6.58
C ILE A 104 -13.03 8.67 6.43
N ASN A 105 -13.64 8.72 5.24
CA ASN A 105 -14.73 7.81 4.89
C ASN A 105 -14.15 6.45 4.46
N ILE A 106 -14.36 5.43 5.29
CA ILE A 106 -13.87 4.07 5.07
C ILE A 106 -14.91 3.05 5.52
N GLU A 107 -15.15 2.05 4.69
CA GLU A 107 -16.11 0.98 4.91
C GLU A 107 -15.42 -0.37 4.69
N SER A 108 -15.92 -1.41 5.35
CA SER A 108 -15.48 -2.79 5.19
C SER A 108 -16.73 -3.64 5.05
N GLU A 109 -16.72 -4.51 4.05
CA GLU A 109 -17.78 -5.48 3.75
C GLU A 109 -17.30 -6.90 4.06
#